data_AF-A0A5B6UIN5-F1
#
_entry.id   AF-A0A5B6UIN5-F1
#
_cell.length_a   1.000
_cell.length_b   1.000
_cell.length_c   1.000
_cell.angle_alpha   90.00
_cell.angle_beta   90.00
_cell.angle_gamma   90.00
#
_symmetry.space_group_name_H-M   'P 1'
#
loop_
_entity.id
_entity.type
_entity.pdbx_description
1 polymer ?
#
loop_
_entity_poly.entity_id
_entity_poly.type
_entity_poly.pdbx_seq_one_letter_code
_entity_poly.pdbx_strand_id
1 'polypeptide(L)'
;MGRGKIEIKRIENTTNRQVTFCKRRNGLLKKAYELSVLCDAEVALIVFSTRGRLYEYSNNKHLMGDSLSSLTVKELKQLENRLERGITRIRSKKEVELENESVCLRAKIAEIERVEEANMVTGAELNAIQALASRNFFTPNVIERGTPTPYSHHDKKILHLG
;
A
#
# COMPACT_ATOMS: atom_id res chain seq x y z
N MET A 1 -41.38 -18.19 -2.56
CA MET A 1 -40.13 -17.73 -3.20
C MET A 1 -39.01 -18.71 -2.87
N GLY A 2 -38.47 -19.42 -3.88
CA GLY A 2 -37.39 -20.40 -3.68
C GLY A 2 -35.99 -19.78 -3.59
N ARG A 3 -34.97 -20.60 -3.28
CA ARG A 3 -33.56 -20.18 -3.27
C ARG A 3 -32.98 -20.24 -4.68
N GLY A 4 -32.83 -19.09 -5.34
CA GLY A 4 -32.15 -18.99 -6.62
C GLY A 4 -30.68 -19.45 -6.57
N LYS A 5 -30.22 -20.14 -7.62
CA LYS A 5 -28.81 -20.45 -7.86
C LYS A 5 -28.08 -19.15 -8.25
N ILE A 6 -26.86 -18.95 -7.76
CA ILE A 6 -25.98 -17.85 -8.16
C ILE A 6 -24.57 -18.37 -8.43
N GLU A 7 -23.86 -17.71 -9.34
CA GLU A 7 -22.45 -17.98 -9.63
C GLU A 7 -21.54 -17.58 -8.46
N ILE A 8 -20.36 -18.20 -8.38
CA ILE A 8 -19.32 -17.85 -7.40
C ILE A 8 -18.43 -16.75 -8.00
N LYS A 9 -18.98 -15.54 -8.04
CA LYS A 9 -18.27 -14.30 -8.38
C LYS A 9 -18.69 -13.15 -7.46
N ARG A 10 -18.01 -12.01 -7.54
CA ARG A 10 -18.37 -10.81 -6.78
C ARG A 10 -19.79 -10.36 -7.18
N ILE A 11 -20.65 -10.13 -6.19
CA ILE A 11 -22.00 -9.60 -6.42
C ILE A 11 -21.88 -8.09 -6.54
N GLU A 12 -22.13 -7.52 -7.72
CA GLU A 12 -21.91 -6.09 -7.96
C GLU A 12 -22.96 -5.19 -7.31
N ASN A 13 -24.23 -5.57 -7.34
CA ASN A 13 -25.29 -4.85 -6.63
C ASN A 13 -25.01 -4.81 -5.11
N THR A 14 -24.89 -3.59 -4.57
CA THR A 14 -24.48 -3.29 -3.19
C THR A 14 -25.43 -3.91 -2.15
N THR A 15 -26.74 -3.75 -2.33
CA THR A 15 -27.77 -4.28 -1.42
C THR A 15 -27.76 -5.81 -1.40
N ASN A 16 -27.74 -6.44 -2.57
CA ASN A 16 -27.69 -7.91 -2.70
C ASN A 16 -26.37 -8.48 -2.15
N ARG A 17 -25.24 -7.78 -2.33
CA ARG A 17 -23.95 -8.12 -1.71
C ARG A 17 -24.02 -8.04 -0.19
N GLN A 18 -24.59 -6.97 0.38
CA GLN A 18 -24.72 -6.79 1.82
C GLN A 18 -25.66 -7.83 2.47
N VAL A 19 -26.82 -8.09 1.86
CA VAL A 19 -27.76 -9.11 2.34
C VAL A 19 -27.15 -10.50 2.23
N THR A 20 -26.43 -10.79 1.14
CA THR A 20 -25.74 -12.08 0.97
C THR A 20 -24.57 -12.24 1.92
N PHE A 21 -23.80 -11.18 2.19
CA PHE A 21 -22.75 -11.17 3.20
C PHE A 21 -23.32 -11.52 4.59
N CYS A 22 -24.35 -10.81 5.04
CA CYS A 22 -24.99 -11.08 6.34
C CYS A 22 -25.51 -12.52 6.44
N LYS A 23 -26.18 -13.02 5.39
CA LYS A 23 -26.72 -14.40 5.36
C LYS A 23 -25.62 -15.46 5.32
N ARG A 24 -24.60 -15.30 4.45
CA ARG A 24 -23.49 -16.27 4.32
C ARG A 24 -22.59 -16.26 5.56
N ARG A 25 -22.23 -15.08 6.09
CA ARG A 25 -21.45 -14.95 7.34
C ARG A 25 -22.17 -15.66 8.50
N ASN A 26 -23.46 -15.38 8.70
CA ASN A 26 -24.22 -16.03 9.79
C ASN A 26 -24.33 -17.55 9.59
N GLY A 27 -24.47 -18.04 8.36
CA GLY A 27 -24.44 -19.47 8.05
C GLY A 27 -23.07 -20.12 8.30
N LEU A 28 -21.99 -19.41 7.98
CA LEU A 28 -20.61 -19.89 8.17
C LEU A 28 -20.22 -19.91 9.67
N LEU A 29 -20.61 -18.88 10.44
CA LEU A 29 -20.45 -18.85 11.90
C LEU A 29 -21.19 -20.03 12.56
N LYS A 30 -22.43 -20.33 12.12
CA LYS A 30 -23.17 -21.52 12.57
C LYS A 30 -22.45 -22.82 12.23
N LYS A 31 -21.89 -22.95 11.02
CA LYS A 31 -21.15 -24.16 10.62
C LYS A 31 -19.82 -24.34 11.36
N ALA A 32 -19.13 -23.24 11.71
CA ALA A 32 -17.95 -23.29 12.57
C ALA A 32 -18.30 -23.77 13.99
N TYR A 33 -19.39 -23.26 14.55
CA TYR A 33 -19.94 -23.73 15.84
C TYR A 33 -20.33 -25.22 15.78
N GLU A 34 -21.16 -25.62 14.82
CA GLU A 34 -21.60 -27.01 14.64
C GLU A 34 -20.39 -27.97 14.53
N LEU A 35 -19.37 -27.63 13.74
CA LEU A 35 -18.16 -28.44 13.60
C LEU A 35 -17.39 -28.57 14.92
N SER A 36 -17.17 -27.45 15.63
CA SER A 36 -16.44 -27.46 16.90
C SER A 36 -17.11 -28.31 17.98
N VAL A 37 -18.45 -28.35 18.02
CA VAL A 37 -19.22 -29.11 19.02
C VAL A 37 -19.37 -30.59 18.62
N LEU A 38 -19.59 -30.89 17.34
CA LEU A 38 -19.79 -32.27 16.87
C LEU A 38 -18.50 -33.10 16.80
N CYS A 39 -17.33 -32.45 16.74
CA CYS A 39 -16.04 -33.11 16.54
C CYS A 39 -14.97 -32.75 17.59
N ASP A 40 -15.33 -32.02 18.66
CA ASP A 40 -14.43 -31.48 19.69
C ASP A 40 -13.17 -30.78 19.12
N ALA A 41 -13.36 -30.03 18.03
CA ALA A 41 -12.29 -29.43 17.26
C ALA A 41 -12.04 -27.97 17.68
N GLU A 42 -10.78 -27.57 17.92
CA GLU A 42 -10.43 -26.14 17.99
C GLU A 42 -10.68 -25.48 16.62
N VAL A 43 -11.60 -24.52 16.58
CA VAL A 43 -12.04 -23.83 15.35
C VAL A 43 -12.02 -22.32 15.59
N ALA A 44 -11.28 -21.61 14.75
CA ALA A 44 -11.27 -20.15 14.66
C ALA A 44 -11.70 -19.69 13.26
N LEU A 45 -12.48 -18.61 13.19
CA LEU A 45 -12.97 -18.00 11.95
C LEU A 45 -12.94 -16.48 12.08
N ILE A 46 -12.35 -15.79 11.12
CA ILE A 46 -12.23 -14.33 11.06
C ILE A 46 -12.82 -13.85 9.73
N VAL A 47 -13.72 -12.86 9.77
CA VAL A 47 -14.38 -12.28 8.59
C VAL A 47 -14.40 -10.75 8.69
N PHE A 48 -13.58 -10.10 7.86
CA PHE A 48 -13.64 -8.65 7.67
C PHE A 48 -14.71 -8.27 6.63
N SER A 49 -15.44 -7.19 6.90
CA SER A 49 -16.34 -6.56 5.93
C SER A 49 -15.66 -5.38 5.22
N THR A 50 -16.18 -4.99 4.05
CA THR A 50 -15.72 -3.80 3.30
C THR A 50 -15.99 -2.46 3.99
N ARG A 51 -16.48 -2.47 5.24
CA ARG A 51 -16.64 -1.30 6.13
C ARG A 51 -15.72 -1.38 7.35
N GLY A 52 -14.64 -2.16 7.29
CA GLY A 52 -13.68 -2.37 8.39
C GLY A 52 -14.20 -3.19 9.57
N ARG A 53 -15.51 -3.47 9.67
CA ARG A 53 -16.06 -4.28 10.77
C ARG A 53 -15.58 -5.72 10.69
N LEU A 54 -14.90 -6.14 11.75
CA LEU A 54 -14.60 -7.53 12.10
C LEU A 54 -15.87 -8.28 12.52
N TYR A 55 -15.91 -9.57 12.20
CA TYR A 55 -16.83 -10.56 12.75
C TYR A 55 -16.03 -11.85 12.91
N GLU A 56 -16.14 -12.52 14.06
CA GLU A 56 -15.30 -13.67 14.37
C GLU A 56 -16.05 -14.77 15.13
N TYR A 57 -15.41 -15.93 15.23
CA TYR A 57 -15.80 -17.04 16.08
C TYR A 57 -14.54 -17.79 16.53
N SER A 58 -14.50 -18.16 17.81
CA SER A 58 -13.52 -19.07 18.41
C SER A 58 -14.26 -19.94 19.42
N ASN A 59 -14.05 -21.25 19.43
CA ASN A 59 -14.54 -22.10 20.53
C ASN A 59 -13.58 -22.10 21.73
N ASN A 60 -12.32 -21.68 21.56
CA ASN A 60 -11.38 -21.49 22.66
C ASN A 60 -11.71 -20.17 23.39
N LYS A 61 -12.70 -20.26 24.29
CA LYS A 61 -13.20 -19.16 25.13
C LYS A 61 -12.09 -18.45 25.91
N HIS A 62 -11.17 -19.23 26.47
CA HIS A 62 -10.10 -18.71 27.32
C HIS A 62 -9.16 -17.77 26.55
N LEU A 63 -8.87 -18.04 25.27
CA LEU A 63 -8.12 -17.12 24.40
C LEU A 63 -8.87 -15.82 24.08
N MET A 64 -10.19 -15.77 24.28
CA MET A 64 -11.03 -14.57 24.14
C MET A 64 -11.29 -13.86 25.48
N GLY A 65 -10.78 -14.39 26.60
CA GLY A 65 -11.03 -13.89 27.96
C GLY A 65 -12.30 -14.43 28.63
N ASP A 66 -13.07 -15.28 27.94
CA ASP A 66 -14.30 -15.89 28.47
C ASP A 66 -14.00 -17.12 29.34
N SER A 67 -14.87 -17.40 30.31
CA SER A 67 -14.86 -18.61 31.17
C SER A 67 -13.56 -18.89 31.95
N LEU A 68 -12.69 -17.89 32.14
CA LEU A 68 -11.40 -18.06 32.85
C LEU A 68 -11.55 -18.59 34.29
N SER A 69 -12.69 -18.39 34.93
CA SER A 69 -12.98 -18.88 36.30
C SER A 69 -13.09 -20.41 36.43
N SER A 70 -13.22 -21.14 35.31
CA SER A 70 -13.15 -22.62 35.31
C SER A 70 -11.75 -23.19 35.12
N LEU A 71 -10.72 -22.36 34.93
CA LEU A 71 -9.33 -22.81 34.84
C LEU A 71 -8.66 -22.94 36.22
N THR A 72 -7.82 -23.96 36.39
CA THR A 72 -6.87 -23.98 37.51
C THR A 72 -5.78 -22.91 37.32
N VAL A 73 -5.14 -22.50 38.41
CA VAL A 73 -4.01 -21.56 38.40
C VAL A 73 -2.88 -22.03 37.46
N LYS A 74 -2.69 -23.35 37.31
CA LYS A 74 -1.70 -23.93 36.40
C LYS A 74 -2.06 -23.71 34.93
N GLU A 75 -3.31 -23.94 34.55
CA GLU A 75 -3.80 -23.76 33.18
C GLU A 75 -3.89 -22.29 32.80
N LEU A 76 -4.35 -21.44 33.73
CA LEU A 76 -4.37 -19.98 33.54
C LEU A 76 -2.96 -19.43 33.30
N LYS A 77 -1.96 -19.88 34.08
CA LYS A 77 -0.56 -19.51 33.87
C LYS A 77 0.02 -20.07 32.55
N GLN A 78 -0.42 -21.25 32.11
CA GLN A 78 -0.04 -21.79 30.80
C GLN A 78 -0.66 -20.99 29.63
N LEU A 79 -1.90 -20.51 29.78
CA LEU A 79 -2.59 -19.65 28.83
C LEU A 79 -1.92 -18.28 28.71
N GLU A 80 -1.66 -17.62 29.84
CA GLU A 80 -0.87 -16.39 29.97
C GLU A 80 0.47 -16.53 29.21
N ASN A 81 1.24 -17.56 29.54
CA ASN A 81 2.51 -17.87 28.88
C ASN A 81 2.40 -18.13 27.37
N ARG A 82 1.25 -18.64 26.88
CA ARG A 82 0.99 -18.79 25.43
C ARG A 82 0.72 -17.42 24.79
N LEU A 83 -0.08 -16.58 25.44
CA LEU A 83 -0.45 -15.24 24.97
C LEU A 83 0.76 -14.30 24.93
N GLU A 84 1.58 -14.25 25.98
CA GLU A 84 2.81 -13.45 26.03
C GLU A 84 3.75 -13.79 24.87
N ARG A 85 4.04 -15.08 24.66
CA ARG A 85 4.90 -15.52 23.54
C ARG A 85 4.29 -15.17 22.18
N GLY A 86 2.97 -15.18 22.04
CA GLY A 86 2.29 -14.72 20.83
C GLY A 86 2.47 -13.22 20.60
N ILE A 87 2.17 -12.41 21.62
CA ILE A 87 2.27 -10.94 21.58
C ILE A 87 3.71 -10.50 21.29
N THR A 88 4.71 -11.08 21.96
CA THR A 88 6.13 -10.75 21.73
C THR A 88 6.57 -11.06 20.29
N ARG A 89 6.17 -12.20 19.73
CA ARG A 89 6.46 -12.55 18.32
C ARG A 89 5.78 -11.61 17.32
N ILE A 90 4.55 -11.17 17.60
CA ILE A 90 3.83 -10.22 16.76
C ILE A 90 4.51 -8.84 16.81
N ARG A 91 4.90 -8.38 18.01
CA ARG A 91 5.61 -7.11 18.21
C ARG A 91 6.96 -7.11 17.49
N SER A 92 7.83 -8.08 17.76
CA SER A 92 9.17 -8.11 17.15
C SER A 92 9.14 -8.28 15.63
N LYS A 93 8.16 -9.02 15.08
CA LYS A 93 7.97 -9.08 13.62
C LYS A 93 7.52 -7.74 13.04
N LYS A 94 6.64 -7.00 13.74
CA LYS A 94 6.17 -5.68 13.31
C LYS A 94 7.24 -4.59 13.44
N GLU A 95 8.08 -4.68 14.47
CA GLU A 95 9.25 -3.84 14.68
C GLU A 95 10.22 -3.98 13.50
N VAL A 96 10.65 -5.20 13.17
CA VAL A 96 11.51 -5.48 12.00
C VAL A 96 10.86 -5.08 10.67
N GLU A 97 9.55 -5.27 10.50
CA GLU A 97 8.83 -4.79 9.29
C GLU A 97 8.91 -3.26 9.15
N LEU A 98 8.71 -2.52 10.24
CA LEU A 98 8.77 -1.05 10.27
C LEU A 98 10.20 -0.51 10.13
N GLU A 99 11.21 -1.19 10.69
CA GLU A 99 12.62 -0.83 10.51
C GLU A 99 13.04 -0.95 9.04
N ASN A 100 12.68 -2.06 8.37
CA ASN A 100 12.96 -2.25 6.95
C ASN A 100 12.28 -1.18 6.08
N GLU A 101 11.03 -0.81 6.39
CA GLU A 101 10.33 0.29 5.72
C GLU A 101 11.02 1.64 5.97
N SER A 102 11.45 1.92 7.21
CA SER A 102 12.19 3.15 7.55
C SER A 102 13.53 3.25 6.82
N VAL A 103 14.31 2.16 6.75
CA VAL A 103 15.58 2.11 6.01
C VAL A 103 15.37 2.36 4.52
N CYS A 104 14.35 1.74 3.91
CA CYS A 104 13.99 1.94 2.51
C CYS A 104 13.60 3.41 2.22
N LEU A 105 12.76 3.99 3.08
CA LEU A 105 12.35 5.40 2.97
C LEU A 105 13.53 6.36 3.12
N ARG A 106 14.43 6.13 4.09
CA ARG A 106 15.66 6.93 4.28
C ARG A 106 16.60 6.86 3.08
N ALA A 107 16.80 5.68 2.52
CA ALA A 107 17.61 5.51 1.31
C ALA A 107 17.00 6.26 0.11
N LYS A 108 15.66 6.27 0.00
CA LYS A 108 14.95 7.02 -1.05
C LYS A 108 15.01 8.54 -0.87
N ILE A 109 14.96 9.03 0.37
CA ILE A 109 15.15 10.46 0.69
C ILE A 109 16.56 10.90 0.27
N ALA A 110 17.60 10.17 0.70
CA ALA A 110 18.99 10.47 0.36
C ALA A 110 19.30 10.41 -1.15
N GLU A 111 18.55 9.62 -1.92
CA GLU A 111 18.67 9.61 -3.39
C GLU A 111 18.02 10.84 -4.04
N ILE A 112 16.88 11.31 -3.50
CA ILE A 112 16.24 12.56 -3.97
C ILE A 112 17.15 13.74 -3.66
N GLU A 113 17.69 13.83 -2.43
CA GLU A 113 18.63 14.88 -2.00
C GLU A 113 19.86 14.94 -2.92
N ARG A 114 20.48 13.79 -3.25
CA ARG A 114 21.60 13.73 -4.22
C ARG A 114 21.23 14.22 -5.62
N VAL A 115 20.04 13.91 -6.11
CA VAL A 115 19.57 14.34 -7.42
C VAL A 115 19.28 15.85 -7.43
N GLU A 116 18.75 16.41 -6.35
CA GLU A 116 18.56 17.85 -6.19
C GLU A 116 19.90 18.60 -6.15
N GLU A 117 20.89 18.13 -5.38
CA GLU A 117 22.26 18.68 -5.36
C GLU A 117 22.91 18.67 -6.76
N ALA A 118 22.87 17.54 -7.47
CA ALA A 118 23.46 17.41 -8.80
C ALA A 118 22.81 18.34 -9.85
N ASN A 119 21.48 18.53 -9.77
CA ASN A 119 20.75 19.47 -10.62
C ASN A 119 21.08 20.93 -10.30
N MET A 120 21.32 21.27 -9.02
CA MET A 120 21.77 22.62 -8.65
C MET A 120 23.17 22.94 -9.18
N VAL A 121 24.10 21.97 -9.13
CA VAL A 121 25.46 22.15 -9.69
C VAL A 121 25.42 22.34 -11.21
N THR A 122 24.74 21.47 -11.95
CA THR A 122 24.62 21.62 -13.42
C THR A 122 23.86 22.88 -13.82
N GLY A 123 22.88 23.31 -13.03
CA GLY A 123 22.24 24.62 -13.20
C GLY A 123 23.19 25.80 -13.01
N ALA A 124 24.12 25.73 -12.06
CA ALA A 124 25.16 26.75 -11.87
C ALA A 124 26.17 26.76 -13.03
N GLU A 125 26.60 25.59 -13.50
CA GLU A 125 27.51 25.46 -14.65
C GLU A 125 26.88 26.01 -15.94
N LEU A 126 25.62 25.67 -16.23
CA LEU A 126 24.88 26.21 -17.37
C LEU A 126 24.77 27.75 -17.33
N ASN A 127 24.48 28.32 -16.16
CA ASN A 127 24.45 29.77 -15.96
C ASN A 127 25.83 30.42 -16.15
N ALA A 128 26.92 29.76 -15.70
CA ALA A 128 28.27 30.24 -15.92
C ALA A 128 28.66 30.22 -17.41
N ILE A 129 28.32 29.14 -18.13
CA ILE A 129 28.52 29.02 -19.59
C ILE A 129 27.73 30.10 -20.33
N GLN A 130 26.46 30.32 -19.96
CA GLN A 130 25.61 31.38 -20.52
C GLN A 130 26.22 32.78 -20.31
N ALA A 131 26.77 33.06 -19.13
CA ALA A 131 27.41 34.33 -18.80
C ALA A 131 28.72 34.55 -19.56
N LEU A 132 29.54 33.50 -19.75
CA LEU A 132 30.76 33.55 -20.56
C LEU A 132 30.46 33.74 -22.05
N ALA A 133 29.48 33.01 -22.60
CA ALA A 133 29.02 33.18 -23.98
C ALA A 133 28.49 34.59 -24.24
N SER A 134 27.74 35.16 -23.27
CA SER A 134 27.19 36.52 -23.33
C SER A 134 28.27 37.61 -23.26
N ARG A 135 29.45 37.34 -22.67
CA ARG A 135 30.61 38.24 -22.69
C ARG A 135 31.45 38.15 -23.97
N ASN A 136 31.47 36.98 -24.61
CA ASN A 136 32.26 36.74 -25.82
C ASN A 136 31.49 37.00 -27.12
N PHE A 137 30.26 37.52 -27.04
CA PHE A 137 29.49 37.92 -28.23
C PHE A 137 30.03 39.25 -28.79
N PHE A 138 31.05 39.13 -29.64
CA PHE A 138 31.48 40.22 -30.52
C PHE A 138 30.28 40.83 -31.25
N THR A 139 30.19 42.16 -31.28
CA THR A 139 29.26 42.87 -32.16
C THR A 139 29.69 42.68 -33.62
N PRO A 140 28.94 41.94 -34.46
CA PRO A 140 29.32 41.71 -35.85
C PRO A 140 28.81 42.88 -36.69
N ASN A 141 29.59 43.95 -36.80
CA ASN A 141 29.17 45.16 -37.51
C ASN A 141 30.09 45.47 -38.71
N VAL A 142 29.55 45.22 -39.91
CA VAL A 142 29.99 45.72 -41.22
C VAL A 142 31.38 45.28 -41.74
N ILE A 143 31.40 44.45 -42.80
CA ILE A 143 31.79 44.92 -44.16
C ILE A 143 31.28 43.95 -45.25
N GLU A 144 30.61 44.58 -46.20
CA GLU A 144 30.11 44.19 -47.52
C GLU A 144 30.92 43.16 -48.35
N ARG A 145 30.23 42.20 -49.00
CA ARG A 145 30.06 42.06 -50.48
C ARG A 145 29.96 40.58 -50.96
N GLY A 146 28.88 40.21 -51.65
CA GLY A 146 28.81 38.97 -52.46
C GLY A 146 27.56 38.09 -52.27
N THR A 147 26.74 37.98 -53.32
CA THR A 147 25.63 37.01 -53.51
C THR A 147 25.91 36.20 -54.81
N PRO A 148 25.18 35.13 -55.22
CA PRO A 148 23.88 34.65 -54.70
C PRO A 148 23.63 33.11 -54.62
N THR A 149 22.86 32.68 -53.59
CA THR A 149 21.83 31.58 -53.66
C THR A 149 22.22 30.13 -54.03
N PRO A 150 21.31 29.13 -53.98
CA PRO A 150 20.17 28.89 -53.07
C PRO A 150 20.21 27.49 -52.38
N TYR A 151 19.34 27.24 -51.38
CA TYR A 151 18.47 26.04 -51.30
C TYR A 151 17.47 26.11 -50.11
N SER A 152 16.36 25.37 -50.22
CA SER A 152 15.25 25.22 -49.25
C SER A 152 14.64 23.82 -49.39
N HIS A 153 13.81 23.25 -48.51
CA HIS A 153 13.08 23.72 -47.31
C HIS A 153 13.27 22.70 -46.16
N HIS A 154 12.57 22.61 -45.02
CA HIS A 154 11.43 23.28 -44.34
C HIS A 154 11.81 23.28 -42.80
N ASP A 155 11.04 23.54 -41.74
CA ASP A 155 9.61 23.79 -41.47
C ASP A 155 9.46 24.70 -40.21
N LYS A 156 8.22 25.10 -39.86
CA LYS A 156 7.86 25.54 -38.48
C LYS A 156 6.50 25.00 -38.07
N LYS A 157 6.44 24.16 -37.03
CA LYS A 157 5.20 23.90 -36.28
C LYS A 157 5.18 24.64 -34.95
N ILE A 158 4.37 25.70 -34.92
CA ILE A 158 3.91 26.35 -33.70
C ILE A 158 2.86 25.43 -33.06
N LEU A 159 2.90 25.27 -31.75
CA LEU A 159 1.74 24.87 -30.95
C LEU A 159 1.45 25.97 -29.93
N HIS A 160 0.17 26.31 -29.81
CA HIS A 160 -0.33 27.35 -28.92
C HIS A 160 -0.54 26.77 -27.50
N LEU A 161 -0.40 27.60 -26.47
CA LEU A 161 -0.91 27.25 -25.14
C LEU A 161 -2.42 27.50 -25.09
N GLY A 162 -3.11 26.61 -24.38
CA GLY A 162 -4.53 26.67 -23.99
C GLY A 162 -4.77 25.69 -22.85
#